data_AF-A0A7K2FJV1-F1
#
_entry.id   AF-A0A7K2FJV1-F1
#
_cell.length_a   1.000
_cell.length_b   1.000
_cell.length_c   1.000
_cell.angle_alpha   90.00
_cell.angle_beta   90.00
_cell.angle_gamma   90.00
#
_symmetry.space_group_name_H-M   'P 1'
#
loop_
_entity.id
_entity.type
_entity.pdbx_description
1 polymer ?
#
loop_
_entity_poly.entity_id
_entity_poly.type
_entity_poly.pdbx_seq_one_letter_code
_entity_poly.pdbx_strand_id
1 'polypeptide(L)'
;MSGFVKFLRDRNMADGHAYADVAHRFGGDALLDSHLPMLDLIDMLAREYEAMEPADARHEGLTYGLRVLAQSYAEHPDYRQEWRP
;
A
#
# COMPACT_ATOMS: atom_id res chain seq x y z
N MET A 1 7.11 11.66 7.62
CA MET A 1 7.29 10.37 6.90
C MET A 1 6.52 9.21 7.54
N SER A 2 6.53 9.01 8.87
CA SER A 2 5.78 7.90 9.51
C SER A 2 4.27 7.89 9.22
N GLY A 3 3.64 9.07 9.10
CA GLY A 3 2.21 9.17 8.78
C GLY A 3 1.85 8.70 7.36
N PHE A 4 2.76 8.82 6.40
CA PHE A 4 2.54 8.39 5.01
C PHE A 4 2.56 6.86 4.89
N VAL A 5 3.58 6.24 5.47
CA VAL A 5 3.71 4.78 5.48
C VAL A 5 2.57 4.14 6.26
N LYS A 6 2.22 4.71 7.42
CA LYS A 6 1.06 4.29 8.20
C LYS A 6 -0.23 4.35 7.36
N PHE A 7 -0.48 5.44 6.66
CA PHE A 7 -1.65 5.57 5.79
C PHE A 7 -1.72 4.44 4.76
N LEU A 8 -0.62 4.19 4.05
CA LEU A 8 -0.55 3.11 3.05
C LEU A 8 -0.82 1.73 3.67
N ARG A 9 -0.23 1.43 4.83
CA ARG A 9 -0.42 0.14 5.52
C ARG A 9 -1.84 -0.03 6.04
N ASP A 10 -2.45 1.03 6.57
CA ASP A 10 -3.84 1.01 7.04
C ASP A 10 -4.81 0.76 5.88
N ARG A 11 -4.55 1.34 4.70
CA ARG A 11 -5.35 1.07 3.49
C ARG A 11 -5.14 -0.35 2.97
N ASN A 12 -3.89 -0.80 2.90
CA ASN A 12 -3.54 -2.16 2.51
C ASN A 12 -4.25 -3.22 3.37
N MET A 13 -4.30 -2.99 4.69
CA MET A 13 -4.97 -3.88 5.63
C MET A 13 -6.50 -3.83 5.49
N ALA A 14 -7.07 -2.64 5.27
CA ALA A 14 -8.51 -2.49 5.02
C ALA A 14 -8.96 -3.19 3.72
N ASP A 15 -8.18 -3.06 2.65
CA ASP A 15 -8.45 -3.74 1.38
C ASP A 15 -8.31 -5.26 1.52
N GLY A 16 -7.32 -5.73 2.28
CA GLY A 16 -7.17 -7.14 2.63
C GLY A 16 -8.37 -7.69 3.42
N HIS A 17 -8.93 -6.92 4.36
CA HIS A 17 -10.13 -7.32 5.10
C HIS A 17 -11.39 -7.35 4.22
N ALA A 18 -11.61 -6.33 3.38
CA ALA A 18 -12.71 -6.32 2.43
C ALA A 18 -12.63 -7.51 1.45
N TYR A 19 -11.41 -7.87 1.02
CA TYR A 19 -11.15 -9.04 0.20
C TYR A 19 -11.54 -10.35 0.91
N ALA A 20 -11.11 -10.53 2.17
CA ALA A 20 -11.45 -11.72 2.95
C ALA A 20 -12.97 -11.91 3.10
N ASP A 21 -13.70 -10.81 3.32
CA ASP A 21 -15.17 -10.82 3.40
C ASP A 21 -15.83 -11.23 2.07
N VAL A 22 -15.31 -10.74 0.93
CA VAL A 22 -15.80 -11.12 -0.41
C VAL A 22 -15.50 -12.59 -0.70
N ALA A 23 -14.26 -13.05 -0.45
CA ALA A 23 -13.86 -14.44 -0.65
C ALA A 23 -14.71 -15.40 0.21
N HIS A 24 -15.01 -15.02 1.45
CA HIS A 24 -15.88 -15.79 2.34
C HIS A 24 -17.32 -15.89 1.80
N ARG A 25 -17.85 -14.82 1.20
CA ARG A 25 -19.24 -14.77 0.71
C ARG A 25 -19.45 -15.43 -0.65
N PHE A 26 -18.48 -15.36 -1.55
CA PHE A 26 -18.67 -15.73 -2.96
C PHE A 26 -17.87 -16.97 -3.41
N GLY A 27 -17.08 -17.58 -2.52
CA GLY A 27 -16.25 -18.74 -2.85
C GLY A 27 -14.89 -18.30 -3.39
N GLY A 28 -13.83 -18.73 -2.70
CA GLY A 28 -12.46 -18.24 -2.89
C GLY A 28 -11.91 -18.35 -4.30
N ASP A 29 -12.45 -19.22 -5.16
CA ASP A 29 -11.88 -19.54 -6.49
C ASP A 29 -12.07 -18.45 -7.57
N ALA A 30 -12.91 -17.43 -7.34
CA ALA A 30 -13.31 -16.47 -8.39
C ALA A 30 -12.37 -15.26 -8.59
N LEU A 31 -11.35 -15.04 -7.75
CA LEU A 31 -10.60 -13.77 -7.72
C LEU A 31 -9.11 -13.90 -7.39
N LEU A 32 -8.52 -15.09 -7.55
CA LEU A 32 -7.33 -15.47 -6.79
C LEU A 32 -5.97 -14.87 -7.22
N ASP A 33 -5.70 -14.57 -8.48
CA ASP A 33 -4.28 -14.64 -8.86
C ASP A 33 -3.44 -13.35 -8.74
N SER A 34 -4.04 -12.16 -8.61
CA SER A 34 -3.27 -10.90 -8.71
C SER A 34 -3.41 -9.92 -7.55
N HIS A 35 -4.44 -10.02 -6.71
CA HIS A 35 -4.72 -8.99 -5.70
C HIS A 35 -3.95 -9.19 -4.38
N LEU A 36 -3.82 -10.43 -3.89
CA LEU A 36 -3.05 -10.73 -2.68
C LEU A 36 -1.54 -10.42 -2.83
N PRO A 37 -0.88 -10.79 -3.96
CA PRO A 37 0.53 -10.43 -4.17
C PRO A 37 0.78 -8.93 -4.20
N MET A 38 -0.18 -8.13 -4.67
CA MET A 38 -0.06 -6.67 -4.72
C MET A 38 -0.15 -6.04 -3.33
N LEU A 39 -1.02 -6.55 -2.46
CA LEU A 39 -1.14 -6.05 -1.09
C LEU A 39 0.11 -6.43 -0.25
N ASP A 40 0.62 -7.64 -0.43
CA ASP A 40 1.85 -8.08 0.23
C ASP A 40 3.07 -7.26 -0.25
N LEU A 41 3.12 -6.92 -1.55
CA LEU A 41 4.16 -6.06 -2.12
C LEU A 41 4.14 -4.66 -1.50
N ILE A 42 2.97 -4.05 -1.30
CA ILE A 42 2.85 -2.71 -0.70
C ILE A 42 3.37 -2.72 0.74
N ASP A 43 2.99 -3.72 1.55
CA ASP A 43 3.47 -3.82 2.94
C ASP A 43 4.97 -4.12 3.02
N MET A 44 5.50 -4.95 2.11
CA MET A 44 6.94 -5.20 2.01
C MET A 44 7.71 -3.92 1.68
N LEU A 45 7.32 -3.19 0.63
CA LEU A 45 7.98 -1.94 0.22
C LEU A 45 7.88 -0.85 1.30
N ALA A 46 6.75 -0.79 2.00
CA ALA A 46 6.55 0.11 3.14
C ALA A 46 7.53 -0.18 4.28
N ARG A 47 7.73 -1.46 4.64
CA ARG A 47 8.68 -1.87 5.67
C ARG A 47 10.13 -1.63 5.24
N GLU A 48 10.46 -1.93 3.98
CA GLU A 48 11.79 -1.65 3.43
C GLU A 48 12.10 -0.17 3.49
N TYR A 49 11.13 0.68 3.16
CA TYR A 49 11.27 2.13 3.25
C TYR A 49 11.49 2.61 4.69
N GLU A 50 10.73 2.11 5.67
CA GLU A 50 10.90 2.46 7.08
C GLU A 50 12.27 2.05 7.65
N ALA A 51 12.83 0.94 7.16
CA ALA A 51 14.13 0.43 7.58
C ALA A 51 15.32 1.01 6.78
N MET A 52 15.06 1.73 5.67
CA MET A 52 16.09 2.23 4.77
C MET A 52 16.64 3.56 5.26
N GLU A 53 17.97 3.67 5.29
CA GLU A 53 18.66 4.93 5.59
C GLU A 53 18.32 5.98 4.53
N PRO A 54 17.99 7.24 4.91
CA PRO A 54 17.64 8.28 3.94
C PRO A 54 18.72 8.60 2.90
N ALA A 55 19.98 8.31 3.22
CA ALA A 55 21.12 8.50 2.32
C ALA A 55 21.31 7.34 1.31
N ASP A 56 20.54 6.26 1.42
CA ASP A 56 20.56 5.16 0.46
C ASP A 56 20.09 5.66 -0.91
N ALA A 57 20.86 5.37 -1.96
CA ALA A 57 20.56 5.81 -3.32
C ALA A 57 19.19 5.31 -3.84
N ARG A 58 18.63 4.25 -3.25
CA ARG A 58 17.31 3.70 -3.60
C ARG A 58 16.16 4.47 -2.94
N HIS A 59 16.43 5.27 -1.90
CA HIS A 59 15.40 5.88 -1.05
C HIS A 59 14.48 6.81 -1.84
N GLU A 60 14.99 7.62 -2.76
CA GLU A 60 14.15 8.49 -3.61
C GLU A 60 13.25 7.69 -4.55
N GLY A 61 13.79 6.67 -5.21
CA GLY A 61 13.01 5.80 -6.11
C GLY A 61 11.90 5.05 -5.38
N LEU A 62 12.20 4.52 -4.19
CA LEU A 62 11.23 3.86 -3.34
C LEU A 62 10.17 4.83 -2.82
N THR A 63 10.56 6.04 -2.42
CA THR A 63 9.61 7.11 -2.03
C THR A 63 8.64 7.41 -3.17
N TYR A 64 9.17 7.60 -4.38
CA TYR A 64 8.35 7.89 -5.56
C TYR A 64 7.38 6.76 -5.88
N GLY A 65 7.86 5.50 -5.85
CA GLY A 65 7.00 4.32 -6.05
C GLY A 65 5.86 4.24 -5.04
N LEU A 66 6.15 4.47 -3.76
CA LEU A 66 5.12 4.50 -2.71
C LEU A 66 4.10 5.62 -2.93
N ARG A 67 4.51 6.80 -3.40
CA ARG A 67 3.57 7.90 -3.72
C ARG A 67 2.66 7.58 -4.89
N VAL A 68 3.18 6.92 -5.93
CA VAL A 68 2.37 6.43 -7.06
C VAL A 68 1.32 5.43 -6.57
N LEU A 69 1.70 4.52 -5.67
CA LEU A 69 0.75 3.58 -5.07
C LEU A 69 -0.31 4.31 -4.22
N ALA A 70 0.10 5.30 -3.42
CA ALA A 70 -0.81 6.07 -2.60
C ALA A 70 -1.86 6.86 -3.42
N GLN A 71 -1.54 7.22 -4.67
CA GLN A 71 -2.47 7.91 -5.56
C GLN A 71 -3.74 7.09 -5.85
N SER A 72 -3.69 5.77 -5.73
CA SER A 72 -4.89 4.92 -5.82
C SER A 72 -5.94 5.27 -4.75
N TYR A 73 -5.52 5.89 -3.64
CA TYR A 73 -6.37 6.35 -2.55
C TYR A 73 -6.60 7.86 -2.55
N ALA A 74 -6.41 8.55 -3.68
CA ALA A 74 -6.47 10.02 -3.74
C ALA A 74 -7.84 10.61 -3.35
N GLU A 75 -8.92 9.84 -3.45
CA GLU A 75 -10.27 10.24 -3.04
C GLU A 75 -10.54 9.99 -1.54
N HIS A 76 -9.62 9.32 -0.83
CA HIS A 76 -9.79 9.01 0.58
C HIS A 76 -9.64 10.29 1.44
N PRO A 77 -10.52 10.54 2.43
CA PRO A 77 -10.48 11.77 3.25
C PRO A 77 -9.14 12.01 3.98
N ASP A 78 -8.46 10.92 4.37
CA ASP A 78 -7.17 11.00 5.06
C ASP A 78 -5.98 11.17 4.09
N TYR A 79 -6.21 11.11 2.78
CA TYR A 79 -5.18 11.34 1.77
C TYR A 79 -4.72 12.80 1.80
N ARG A 80 -3.40 13.03 1.81
CA ARG A 80 -2.82 14.37 1.80
C ARG A 80 -2.21 14.70 0.44
N GLN A 81 -2.41 15.94 -0.01
CA GLN A 81 -1.86 16.40 -1.29
C GLN A 81 -0.32 16.32 -1.35
N GLU A 82 0.35 16.43 -0.20
CA GLU A 82 1.80 16.30 -0.06
C GLU A 82 2.35 14.90 -0.43
N TRP A 83 1.46 13.89 -0.55
CA TRP A 83 1.81 12.52 -0.95
C TRP A 83 1.66 12.27 -2.44
N ARG A 84 1.28 13.28 -3.23
CA ARG A 84 1.32 13.17 -4.69
C ARG A 84 2.77 12.91 -5.16
N PRO A 85 2.98 12.07 -6.19
CA PRO A 85 4.29 11.77 -6.74
C PRO A 85 5.15 13.01 -6.98
#